data_AF-A0A3M1EZ30-F1
#
_entry.id   AF-A0A3M1EZ30-F1
#
_cell.length_a   1.000
_cell.length_b   1.000
_cell.length_c   1.000
_cell.angle_alpha   90.00
_cell.angle_beta   90.00
_cell.angle_gamma   90.00
#
_symmetry.space_group_name_H-M   'P 1'
#
loop_
_entity.id
_entity.type
_entity.pdbx_description
1 polymer ?
#
loop_
_entity_poly.entity_id
_entity_poly.type
_entity_poly.pdbx_seq_one_letter_code
_entity_poly.pdbx_strand_id
1 'polypeptide(L)' 'RLIQSAVEQALADLEAKAQARGYDGVIGVKLSHPSVVDGGVEVIAYGNGFRVRGTDASQ' A
#
# COMPACT_ATOMS: atom_id res chain seq x y z
N ARG A 1 2.66 -3.21 -19.39
CA ARG A 1 2.19 -4.22 -18.41
C ARG A 1 3.12 -4.30 -17.20
N LEU A 2 4.45 -4.41 -17.37
CA LEU A 2 5.41 -4.51 -16.25
C LEU A 2 5.25 -3.43 -15.15
N ILE A 3 5.16 -2.16 -15.54
CA ILE A 3 4.99 -1.05 -14.56
C ILE A 3 3.70 -1.22 -13.77
N GLN A 4 2.59 -1.53 -14.45
CA GLN A 4 1.29 -1.71 -13.80
C GLN A 4 1.34 -2.88 -12.80
N SER A 5 1.89 -4.03 -13.20
CA SER A 5 2.04 -5.18 -12.31
C SER A 5 2.94 -4.88 -11.11
N ALA A 6 4.01 -4.11 -11.30
CA ALA A 6 4.89 -3.69 -10.21
C ALA A 6 4.17 -2.75 -9.22
N VAL A 7 3.33 -1.83 -9.72
CA VAL A 7 2.50 -0.97 -8.88
C VAL A 7 1.46 -1.78 -8.10
N GLU A 8 0.75 -2.68 -8.76
CA GLU A 8 -0.25 -3.56 -8.12
C GLU A 8 0.38 -4.41 -7.02
N GLN A 9 1.55 -5.02 -7.29
CA GLN A 9 2.29 -5.79 -6.30
C GLN A 9 2.75 -4.92 -5.11
N ALA A 10 3.29 -3.73 -5.37
CA ALA A 10 3.75 -2.84 -4.30
C ALA A 10 2.61 -2.39 -3.38
N LEU A 11 1.42 -2.17 -3.92
CA LEU A 11 0.23 -1.83 -3.15
C LEU A 11 -0.27 -3.02 -2.31
N ALA A 12 -0.31 -4.22 -2.89
CA ALA A 12 -0.68 -5.44 -2.18
C ALA A 12 0.27 -5.74 -1.02
N ASP A 13 1.58 -5.58 -1.23
CA ASP A 13 2.60 -5.77 -0.20
C ASP A 13 2.47 -4.74 0.93
N LEU A 14 2.13 -3.49 0.60
CA LEU A 14 1.90 -2.42 1.57
C LEU A 14 0.68 -2.71 2.44
N GLU A 15 -0.42 -3.18 1.84
CA GLU A 15 -1.62 -3.62 2.54
C GLU A 15 -1.34 -4.81 3.47
N ALA A 16 -0.67 -5.86 2.97
CA ALA A 16 -0.33 -7.04 3.75
C ALA A 16 0.53 -6.69 4.98
N LYS A 17 1.49 -5.76 4.84
CA LYS A 17 2.29 -5.23 5.96
C LYS A 17 1.44 -4.49 6.99
N ALA A 18 0.42 -3.77 6.55
CA ALA A 18 -0.48 -3.05 7.45
C ALA A 18 -1.37 -4.04 8.23
N GLN A 19 -1.96 -5.00 7.54
CA GLN A 19 -2.77 -6.07 8.15
C GLN A 19 -1.97 -6.89 9.18
N ALA A 20 -0.73 -7.26 8.84
CA ALA A 20 0.18 -7.96 9.76
C ALA A 20 0.50 -7.17 11.03
N ARG A 21 0.31 -5.84 11.02
CA ARG A 21 0.50 -4.95 12.17
C ARG A 21 -0.82 -4.59 12.88
N GLY A 22 -1.94 -5.19 12.47
CA GLY A 22 -3.26 -4.96 13.05
C GLY A 22 -3.89 -3.62 12.64
N TYR A 23 -3.52 -3.09 11.48
CA TYR A 23 -4.22 -1.98 10.82
C TYR A 23 -5.29 -2.53 9.88
N ASP A 24 -6.36 -1.76 9.69
CA ASP A 24 -7.46 -2.11 8.78
C ASP A 24 -7.15 -1.73 7.32
N GLY A 25 -6.12 -0.90 7.10
CA GLY A 25 -5.66 -0.53 5.78
C GLY A 25 -4.60 0.56 5.81
N VAL A 26 -4.31 1.13 4.63
CA VAL A 26 -3.32 2.20 4.45
C VAL A 26 -3.95 3.37 3.68
N ILE A 27 -3.76 4.59 4.18
CA ILE A 27 -4.24 5.83 3.56
C ILE A 27 -3.09 6.78 3.24
N GLY A 28 -3.35 7.74 2.35
CA GLY A 28 -2.36 8.73 1.91
C GLY A 28 -1.17 8.07 1.21
N VAL A 29 -1.44 7.02 0.43
CA VAL A 29 -0.40 6.26 -0.27
C VAL A 29 0.28 7.15 -1.31
N LYS A 30 1.61 7.09 -1.34
CA LYS A 30 2.47 7.74 -2.33
C LYS A 30 3.33 6.69 -3.00
N LEU A 31 3.47 6.84 -4.32
CA LEU A 31 4.40 6.06 -5.13
C LEU A 31 5.63 6.95 -5.41
N SER A 32 6.78 6.52 -4.93
CA SER A 32 8.05 7.14 -5.28
C SER A 32 8.45 6.67 -6.69
N HIS A 33 8.95 7.62 -7.50
CA HIS A 33 9.26 7.51 -8.94
C HIS A 33 9.53 6.07 -9.41
N PRO A 34 8.67 5.50 -10.28
CA PRO A 34 8.97 4.21 -10.88
C PRO A 34 10.21 4.34 -11.77
N SER A 35 11.31 3.72 -11.36
CA SER A 35 12.53 3.64 -12.17
C SER A 35 12.47 2.38 -13.03
N VAL A 36 12.70 2.57 -14.33
CA VAL A 36 12.92 1.44 -15.25
C VAL A 36 14.40 1.10 -15.15
N VAL A 37 14.69 -0.11 -14.70
CA VAL A 37 16.03 -0.70 -14.69
C VAL A 37 16.13 -1.69 -15.86
N ASP A 38 17.34 -2.04 -16.29
CA ASP A 38 17.49 -3.03 -17.37
C ASP A 38 16.80 -4.35 -16.98
N GLY A 39 15.71 -4.66 -17.71
CA GLY A 39 14.90 -5.86 -17.49
C GLY A 39 13.88 -5.81 -16.34
N GLY A 40 13.69 -4.66 -15.66
CA GLY A 40 12.82 -4.58 -14.49
C GLY A 40 12.18 -3.20 -14.23
N VAL A 41 11.26 -3.17 -13.27
CA VAL A 41 10.65 -1.95 -12.76
C VAL A 41 10.72 -1.98 -11.24
N GLU A 42 11.28 -0.94 -10.65
CA GLU A 42 11.23 -0.73 -9.20
C GLU A 42 10.12 0.26 -8.87
N VAL A 43 9.28 -0.07 -7.88
CA VAL A 43 8.21 0.78 -7.39
C VAL A 43 8.28 0.81 -5.87
N ILE A 44 8.37 2.02 -5.31
CA ILE A 44 8.37 2.21 -3.85
C ILE A 44 7.02 2.80 -3.46
N ALA A 45 6.20 2.02 -2.75
CA ALA A 45 4.92 2.46 -2.19
C ALA A 45 5.04 2.67 -0.67
N TYR A 46 4.51 3.80 -0.17
CA TYR A 46 4.46 4.09 1.26
C TYR A 46 3.21 4.89 1.62
N GLY A 47 2.74 4.76 2.86
CA GLY A 47 1.55 5.44 3.36
C GLY A 47 1.38 5.25 4.87
N ASN A 48 0.27 5.71 5.42
CA ASN A 48 -0.03 5.61 6.85
C ASN A 48 -1.06 4.51 7.10
N GLY A 49 -0.72 3.55 7.95
CA GLY A 49 -1.67 2.55 8.43
C GLY A 49 -2.77 3.22 9.28
N PHE A 50 -4.02 2.83 9.08
CA PHE A 50 -5.14 3.31 9.90
C PHE A 50 -5.87 2.15 10.58
N ARG A 51 -6.55 2.46 11.68
CA ARG A 51 -7.50 1.57 12.32
C ARG A 51 -8.84 2.30 12.45
N VAL A 52 -9.91 1.68 12.01
CA VAL A 52 -11.27 2.16 12.21
C VAL A 52 -11.59 1.98 13.70
N ARG A 53 -11.83 3.07 14.43
CA ARG A 53 -12.56 2.94 15.69
C ARG A 53 -13.98 2.59 15.31
N GLY A 54 -14.43 1.41 15.75
CA GLY A 54 -15.82 0.98 15.56
C GLY A 54 -16.74 2.14 15.93
N THR A 55 -17.68 2.46 15.04
CA THR A 55 -18.78 3.34 15.40
C THR A 55 -19.48 2.69 16.59
N ASP A 56 -19.39 3.30 17.76
CA ASP A 56 -20.26 2.97 18.89
C ASP A 56 -21.70 3.19 18.40
N ALA A 57 -22.33 2.11 17.93
CA ALA A 57 -23.74 2.06 17.62
C ALA A 57 -24.51 2.01 18.94
N SER A 58 -24.52 3.15 19.63
CA SER A 58 -25.29 3.41 20.84
C SER A 58 -25.53 4.92 20.95
N GLN A 59 -26.37 5.44 20.06
CA GLN A 59 -27.17 6.65 20.28
C GLN A 59 -28.59 6.39 19.79
#